data_AF-A0A971NNA3-F1
#
_entry.id   AF-A0A971NNA3-F1
#
_cell.length_a   1.000
_cell.length_b   1.000
_cell.length_c   1.000
_cell.angle_alpha   90.00
_cell.angle_beta   90.00
_cell.angle_gamma   90.00
#
_symmetry.space_group_name_H-M   'P 1'
#
loop_
_entity.id
_entity.type
_entity.pdbx_description
1 polymer ?
#
loop_
_entity_poly.entity_id
_entity_poly.type
_entity_poly.pdbx_seq_one_letter_code
_entity_poly.pdbx_strand_id
1 'polypeptide(L)'
;MCADGMCCTACGAAFGEGDRYCRVCGLPVQGGVRVNEHRYVTALFSDLSGYTRLSSLLDTEELKSLMESIFAEALRAISSYGGVVEKFLGDAVVALFGIHRIHEDDIIRAVSCAKTIHGFVENRYS
;
A
#
# COMPACT_ATOMS: atom_id res chain seq x y z
N MET A 1 -17.06 12.96 -0.86
CA MET A 1 -15.99 13.57 -1.67
C MET A 1 -16.01 15.05 -1.37
N CYS A 2 -14.83 15.65 -1.19
CA CYS A 2 -14.68 17.08 -0.89
C CYS A 2 -15.26 17.90 -2.07
N ALA A 3 -16.25 18.76 -1.80
CA ALA A 3 -16.98 19.47 -2.87
C ALA A 3 -16.43 20.86 -3.17
N ASP A 4 -15.65 21.49 -2.26
CA ASP A 4 -15.20 22.87 -2.44
C ASP A 4 -13.82 23.11 -1.81
N GLY A 5 -12.76 23.16 -2.62
CA GLY A 5 -11.48 23.87 -2.41
C GLY A 5 -10.55 23.49 -1.23
N MET A 6 -11.06 22.95 -0.13
CA MET A 6 -10.32 22.67 1.11
C MET A 6 -10.20 21.17 1.34
N CYS A 7 -9.39 20.51 0.52
CA CYS A 7 -9.23 19.06 0.53
C CYS A 7 -7.81 18.67 0.91
N CYS A 8 -7.67 17.71 1.81
CA CYS A 8 -6.37 17.18 2.21
C CYS A 8 -5.70 16.46 1.03
N THR A 9 -4.45 16.81 0.71
CA THR A 9 -3.70 16.23 -0.41
C THR A 9 -3.26 14.78 -0.19
N ALA A 10 -3.26 14.28 1.05
CA ALA A 10 -2.91 12.89 1.35
C ALA A 10 -4.10 11.93 1.35
N CYS A 11 -5.24 12.33 1.93
CA CYS A 11 -6.39 11.42 2.13
C CYS A 11 -7.69 11.90 1.46
N GLY A 12 -7.70 13.09 0.86
CA GLY A 12 -8.87 13.65 0.19
C GLY A 12 -10.01 14.12 1.12
N ALA A 13 -9.84 14.02 2.45
CA ALA A 13 -10.84 14.52 3.40
C ALA A 13 -10.97 16.04 3.32
N ALA A 14 -12.20 16.53 3.43
CA ALA A 14 -12.47 17.96 3.54
C ALA A 14 -12.01 18.49 4.91
N PHE A 15 -11.54 19.72 4.96
CA PHE A 15 -11.22 20.46 6.18
C PHE A 15 -11.86 21.85 6.15
N GLY A 16 -12.03 22.47 7.31
CA GLY A 16 -12.64 23.79 7.46
C GLY A 16 -11.62 24.93 7.54
N GLU A 17 -12.11 26.15 7.41
CA GLU A 17 -11.32 27.36 7.58
C GLU A 17 -10.79 27.45 9.02
N GLY A 18 -9.46 27.53 9.18
CA GLY A 18 -8.78 27.53 10.49
C GLY A 18 -8.32 26.16 10.98
N ASP A 19 -8.69 25.06 10.31
CA ASP A 19 -8.06 23.76 10.56
C ASP A 19 -6.58 23.85 10.17
N ARG A 20 -5.67 23.55 11.11
CA ARG A 20 -4.22 23.46 10.84
C ARG A 20 -3.75 22.04 10.51
N TYR A 21 -4.60 21.05 10.76
CA TYR A 21 -4.30 19.63 10.53
C TYR A 21 -5.56 18.91 10.04
N CYS A 22 -5.39 17.96 9.13
CA CYS A 22 -6.48 17.12 8.66
C CYS A 22 -6.95 16.19 9.79
N ARG A 23 -8.25 16.19 10.09
CA ARG A 23 -8.83 15.37 11.18
C ARG A 23 -8.86 13.87 10.89
N VAL A 24 -8.59 13.47 9.65
CA VAL A 24 -8.61 12.07 9.21
C VAL A 24 -7.20 11.48 9.16
N CYS A 25 -6.23 12.22 8.63
CA CYS A 25 -4.86 11.72 8.41
C CYS A 25 -3.78 12.40 9.24
N GLY A 26 -4.10 13.50 9.92
CA GLY A 26 -3.14 14.30 10.69
C GLY A 26 -2.16 15.13 9.85
N LEU A 27 -2.23 15.08 8.51
CA LEU A 27 -1.36 15.89 7.65
C LEU A 27 -1.62 17.39 7.92
N PRO A 28 -0.58 18.22 8.06
CA PRO A 28 -0.77 19.66 8.17
C PRO A 28 -1.51 20.21 6.94
N VAL A 29 -2.46 21.10 7.21
CA VAL A 29 -3.20 21.90 6.23
C VAL A 29 -3.10 23.37 6.66
N GLN A 30 -3.32 24.31 5.75
CA GLN A 30 -3.31 25.77 6.03
C GLN A 30 -2.22 26.23 7.03
N GLY A 31 -0.95 26.19 6.61
CA GLY A 31 0.16 26.70 7.44
C GLY A 31 0.53 25.82 8.64
N GLY A 32 -0.07 24.63 8.78
CA GLY A 32 0.41 23.63 9.72
C GLY A 32 1.84 23.19 9.42
N VAL A 33 2.61 22.90 10.47
CA VAL A 33 3.97 22.35 10.34
C VAL A 33 3.91 20.85 10.58
N ARG A 34 4.68 20.08 9.79
CA ARG A 34 4.85 18.64 10.03
C ARG A 34 5.54 18.43 11.37
N VAL A 35 4.80 17.84 12.32
CA VAL A 35 5.36 17.35 13.57
C VAL A 35 5.73 15.89 13.36
N ASN A 36 6.91 15.48 13.80
CA ASN A 36 7.27 14.06 13.84
C ASN A 36 6.38 13.39 14.90
N GLU A 37 5.44 12.58 14.43
CA GLU A 37 4.50 11.84 15.26
C GLU A 37 4.75 10.34 15.05
N HIS A 38 4.82 9.58 16.14
CA HIS A 38 4.81 8.12 16.08
C HIS A 38 3.37 7.64 15.91
N ARG A 39 3.07 6.92 14.83
CA ARG A 39 1.78 6.26 14.62
C ARG A 39 1.98 4.76 14.57
N TYR A 40 1.01 4.04 15.12
CA TYR A 40 0.91 2.59 14.91
C TYR A 40 0.35 2.34 13.50
N VAL A 41 1.03 1.49 12.75
CA VAL A 41 0.65 1.09 11.39
C VAL A 41 0.76 -0.43 11.29
N THR A 42 0.01 -1.02 10.35
CA THR A 42 0.18 -2.43 10.01
C THR A 42 1.04 -2.53 8.76
N ALA A 43 2.12 -3.31 8.83
CA ALA A 43 2.99 -3.58 7.69
C ALA A 43 2.73 -4.99 7.14
N LEU A 44 2.63 -5.09 5.82
CA LEU A 44 2.57 -6.35 5.07
C LEU A 44 3.85 -6.49 4.26
N PHE A 45 4.52 -7.63 4.41
CA PHE A 45 5.66 -8.03 3.59
C PHE A 45 5.26 -9.29 2.82
N SER A 46 5.48 -9.29 1.51
CA SER A 46 5.22 -10.44 0.64
C SER A 46 6.42 -10.65 -0.27
N ASP A 47 6.89 -11.89 -0.38
CA ASP A 47 8.08 -12.30 -1.12
C ASP A 47 7.73 -13.51 -2.01
N LEU A 48 8.36 -13.64 -3.18
CA LEU A 48 8.02 -14.68 -4.12
C LEU A 48 8.78 -15.97 -3.81
N SER A 49 8.06 -16.94 -3.27
CA SER A 49 8.61 -18.27 -3.02
C SER A 49 9.20 -18.89 -4.28
N GLY A 50 10.48 -19.29 -4.23
CA GLY A 50 11.17 -19.93 -5.35
C GLY A 50 11.77 -18.98 -6.38
N TYR A 51 11.74 -17.65 -6.15
CA TYR A 51 12.30 -16.66 -7.07
C TYR A 51 13.75 -16.96 -7.47
N THR A 52 14.63 -17.29 -6.53
CA THR A 52 16.05 -17.60 -6.82
C THR A 52 16.22 -18.74 -7.82
N ARG A 53 15.34 -19.75 -7.76
CA ARG A 53 15.37 -20.86 -8.71
C ARG A 53 14.85 -20.40 -10.07
N LEU A 54 13.71 -19.70 -10.09
CA LEU A 54 13.11 -19.17 -11.31
C LEU A 54 14.08 -18.24 -12.06
N SER A 55 14.78 -17.36 -11.34
CA SER A 55 15.75 -16.42 -11.91
C SER A 55 16.97 -17.09 -12.54
N SER A 56 17.23 -18.37 -12.22
CA SER A 56 18.31 -19.15 -12.84
C SER A 56 17.85 -19.96 -14.06
N LEU A 57 16.54 -20.16 -14.22
CA LEU A 57 15.95 -21.01 -15.26
C LEU A 57 15.34 -20.20 -16.40
N LEU A 58 14.69 -19.09 -16.06
CA LEU A 58 14.05 -18.20 -17.01
C LEU A 58 15.06 -17.22 -17.60
N ASP A 59 14.84 -16.80 -18.84
CA ASP A 59 15.56 -15.65 -19.36
C ASP A 59 15.09 -14.35 -18.69
N THR A 60 15.87 -13.29 -18.85
CA THR A 60 15.62 -12.00 -18.20
C THR A 60 14.26 -11.40 -18.57
N GLU A 61 13.81 -11.55 -19.81
CA GLU A 61 12.54 -10.95 -20.26
C GLU A 61 11.35 -11.74 -19.75
N GLU A 62 11.45 -13.07 -19.74
CA GLU A 62 10.45 -13.96 -19.13
C GLU A 62 10.28 -13.69 -17.62
N LEU A 63 11.40 -13.63 -16.88
CA LEU A 63 11.38 -13.35 -15.45
C LEU A 63 10.79 -11.97 -15.16
N LYS A 64 11.18 -10.96 -15.95
CA LYS A 64 10.65 -9.60 -15.83
C LYS A 64 9.15 -9.55 -16.07
N SER A 65 8.66 -10.20 -17.12
CA SER A 65 7.22 -10.25 -17.43
C SER A 65 6.42 -10.94 -16.32
N LEU A 66 6.96 -12.03 -15.75
CA LEU A 66 6.37 -12.70 -14.59
C LEU A 66 6.26 -11.75 -13.39
N MET A 67 7.37 -11.08 -13.04
CA MET A 67 7.41 -10.16 -11.90
C MET A 67 6.49 -8.94 -12.11
N GLU A 68 6.44 -8.39 -13.31
CA GLU A 68 5.52 -7.29 -13.65
C GLU A 68 4.05 -7.71 -13.44
N SER A 69 3.69 -8.94 -13.83
CA SER A 69 2.34 -9.45 -13.61
C SER A 69 1.99 -9.59 -12.12
N ILE A 70 2.91 -10.14 -11.33
CA ILE A 70 2.73 -10.34 -9.88
C ILE A 70 2.66 -8.99 -9.16
N PHE A 71 3.58 -8.06 -9.46
CA PHE A 71 3.58 -6.74 -8.85
C PHE A 71 2.36 -5.89 -9.26
N ALA A 72 1.88 -6.02 -10.50
CA ALA A 72 0.66 -5.36 -10.92
C ALA A 72 -0.55 -5.84 -10.11
N GLU A 73 -0.67 -7.14 -9.83
CA GLU A 73 -1.73 -7.64 -8.94
C GLU A 73 -1.52 -7.20 -7.49
N ALA A 74 -0.29 -7.27 -6.97
CA ALA A 74 0.00 -6.79 -5.62
C ALA A 74 -0.38 -5.32 -5.43
N LEU A 75 -0.01 -4.45 -6.38
CA LEU A 75 -0.40 -3.04 -6.39
C LEU A 75 -1.92 -2.85 -6.37
N ARG A 76 -2.64 -3.60 -7.22
CA ARG A 76 -4.12 -3.56 -7.26
C ARG A 76 -4.72 -4.02 -5.92
N ALA A 77 -4.29 -5.16 -5.40
CA ALA A 77 -4.77 -5.72 -4.15
C ALA A 77 -4.53 -4.73 -3.00
N ILE A 78 -3.29 -4.28 -2.81
CA ILE A 78 -2.89 -3.34 -1.75
C ILE A 78 -3.76 -2.07 -1.80
N SER A 79 -3.91 -1.46 -2.98
CA SER A 79 -4.74 -0.27 -3.15
C SER A 79 -6.23 -0.55 -2.86
N SER A 80 -6.77 -1.69 -3.28
CA SER A 80 -8.17 -2.07 -3.05
C SER A 80 -8.50 -2.28 -1.56
N TYR A 81 -7.54 -2.78 -0.78
CA TYR A 81 -7.63 -2.89 0.67
C TYR A 81 -7.17 -1.60 1.38
N GLY A 82 -6.90 -0.52 0.65
CA GLY A 82 -6.47 0.80 1.13
C GLY A 82 -5.15 0.84 1.90
N GLY A 83 -4.27 -0.10 1.59
CA GLY A 83 -2.85 0.02 1.90
C GLY A 83 -2.12 0.87 0.86
N VAL A 84 -0.88 1.22 1.17
CA VAL A 84 0.04 1.94 0.28
C VAL A 84 1.29 1.10 0.12
N VAL A 85 1.79 0.98 -1.11
CA VAL A 85 3.11 0.38 -1.35
C VAL A 85 4.17 1.36 -0.89
N GLU A 86 4.97 0.94 0.10
CA GLU A 86 6.10 1.72 0.59
C GLU A 86 7.30 1.54 -0.35
N LYS A 87 7.64 0.29 -0.68
CA LYS A 87 8.77 -0.05 -1.55
C LYS A 87 8.72 -1.48 -2.07
N PHE A 88 9.50 -1.71 -3.12
CA PHE A 88 9.89 -3.03 -3.60
C PHE A 88 11.33 -3.33 -3.18
N LEU A 89 11.63 -4.59 -2.87
CA LEU A 89 12.94 -5.08 -2.46
C LEU A 89 13.24 -6.38 -3.19
N GLY A 90 13.83 -6.29 -4.38
CA GLY A 90 13.99 -7.47 -5.24
C GLY A 90 12.63 -7.98 -5.69
N ASP A 91 12.30 -9.21 -5.32
CA ASP A 91 11.01 -9.86 -5.54
C ASP A 91 9.98 -9.62 -4.43
N ALA A 92 10.38 -8.94 -3.35
CA ALA A 92 9.50 -8.59 -2.26
C ALA A 92 8.78 -7.24 -2.47
N VAL A 93 7.58 -7.14 -1.92
CA VAL A 93 6.82 -5.89 -1.76
C VAL A 93 6.54 -5.61 -0.28
N VAL A 94 6.67 -4.34 0.10
CA VAL A 94 6.32 -3.83 1.43
C VAL A 94 5.15 -2.88 1.30
N ALA A 95 4.07 -3.16 2.03
CA ALA A 95 2.89 -2.32 2.08
C ALA A 95 2.58 -1.87 3.50
N LEU A 96 2.05 -0.67 3.63
CA LEU A 96 1.66 -0.07 4.90
C LEU A 96 0.16 0.25 4.89
N PHE A 97 -0.52 -0.13 5.97
CA PHE A 97 -1.91 0.16 6.25
C PHE A 97 -1.97 1.09 7.48
N GLY A 98 -2.89 2.05 7.47
CA GLY A 98 -2.99 3.07 8.53
C GLY A 98 -2.12 4.31 8.32
N ILE A 99 -1.36 4.42 7.22
CA ILE A 99 -0.42 5.54 7.01
C ILE A 99 -1.10 6.87 6.66
N HIS A 100 -2.16 6.83 5.85
CA HIS A 100 -2.96 8.01 5.49
C HIS A 100 -4.28 8.08 6.24
N ARG A 101 -4.82 6.96 6.68
CA ARG A 101 -6.04 6.92 7.45
C ARG A 101 -6.00 5.67 8.29
N ILE A 102 -6.08 5.84 9.60
CA ILE A 102 -6.14 4.73 10.54
C ILE A 102 -7.55 4.15 10.49
N HIS A 103 -7.63 2.83 10.41
CA HIS A 103 -8.87 2.09 10.59
C HIS A 103 -8.67 1.04 11.68
N GLU A 104 -9.70 0.78 12.47
CA GLU A 104 -9.65 -0.26 13.51
C GLU A 104 -9.40 -1.66 12.92
N ASP A 105 -9.72 -1.85 11.63
CA ASP A 105 -9.59 -3.10 10.90
C ASP A 105 -8.34 -3.18 9.99
N ASP A 106 -7.37 -2.27 10.11
CA ASP A 106 -6.15 -2.26 9.26
C ASP A 106 -5.42 -3.62 9.26
N ILE A 107 -5.43 -4.35 10.37
CA ILE A 107 -4.87 -5.71 10.47
C ILE A 107 -5.64 -6.70 9.57
N ILE A 108 -6.98 -6.67 9.63
CA ILE A 108 -7.85 -7.56 8.86
C ILE A 108 -7.69 -7.26 7.36
N ARG A 109 -7.56 -5.98 7.00
CA ARG A 109 -7.35 -5.52 5.63
C ARG A 109 -6.00 -5.99 5.09
N ALA A 110 -4.93 -5.89 5.88
CA ALA A 110 -3.61 -6.39 5.52
C ALA A 110 -3.63 -7.91 5.29
N VAL A 111 -4.24 -8.69 6.20
CA VAL A 111 -4.35 -10.15 6.05
C VAL A 111 -5.20 -10.53 4.83
N SER A 112 -6.31 -9.83 4.59
CA SER A 112 -7.16 -10.06 3.41
C SER A 112 -6.42 -9.76 2.12
N CYS A 113 -5.64 -8.68 2.09
CA CYS A 113 -4.75 -8.35 0.99
C CYS A 113 -3.72 -9.46 0.74
N ALA A 114 -3.07 -9.97 1.79
CA ALA A 114 -2.11 -11.07 1.69
C ALA A 114 -2.72 -12.30 1.00
N LYS A 115 -3.95 -12.67 1.41
CA LYS A 115 -4.67 -13.81 0.83
C LYS A 115 -4.99 -13.61 -0.65
N THR A 116 -5.36 -12.40 -1.06
CA THR A 116 -5.63 -12.08 -2.46
C THR A 116 -4.36 -12.19 -3.31
N ILE A 117 -3.24 -11.63 -2.83
CA ILE A 117 -1.93 -11.73 -3.52
C ILE A 117 -1.51 -13.21 -3.63
N HIS A 118 -1.58 -13.95 -2.54
CA HIS A 118 -1.21 -15.37 -2.52
C HIS A 118 -2.09 -16.20 -3.47
N GLY A 119 -3.41 -16.00 -3.43
CA GLY A 119 -4.35 -16.70 -4.31
C GLY A 119 -4.12 -16.40 -5.80
N PHE A 120 -3.66 -15.20 -6.16
CA PHE A 120 -3.28 -14.91 -7.55
C PHE A 120 -2.09 -15.75 -8.01
N VAL A 121 -1.06 -15.88 -7.17
CA VAL A 121 0.13 -16.68 -7.48
C VAL A 121 -0.24 -18.16 -7.54
N GLU A 122 -0.97 -18.68 -6.55
CA GLU A 122 -1.36 -20.09 -6.51
C GLU A 122 -2.21 -20.48 -7.74
N ASN A 123 -3.24 -19.72 -8.09
CA ASN A 123 -4.17 -20.10 -9.16
C ASN A 123 -3.56 -20.06 -10.56
N ARG A 124 -2.40 -19.39 -10.72
CA ARG A 124 -1.82 -19.09 -12.03
C ARG A 124 -0.49 -19.80 -12.28
N TYR A 125 0.19 -20.25 -11.21
CA TYR A 125 1.55 -20.81 -11.29
C TYR A 125 1.74 -22.10 -10.47
N SER A 126 0.68 -22.70 -9.92
CA SER A 126 0.71 -24.03 -9.27
C SER A 126 0.40 -25.17 -10.24
#